data_AF-A0A2H1C9D2-F1
#
_entry.id   AF-A0A2H1C9D2-F1
#
_cell.length_a   1.000
_cell.length_b   1.000
_cell.length_c   1.000
_cell.angle_alpha   90.00
_cell.angle_beta   90.00
_cell.angle_gamma   90.00
#
_symmetry.space_group_name_H-M   'P 1'
#
loop_
_entity.id
_entity.type
_entity.pdbx_description
1 polymer ?
#
loop_
_entity_poly.entity_id
_entity_poly.type
_entity_poly.pdbx_seq_one_letter_code
_entity_poly.pdbx_strand_id
1 'polypeptide(L)'
;MQQKYTSTSLIVRLEIGVFLSLLRDHLLAIVSGSHFILNRRHHLAVQHLMAYSAHDTDVCYLLAAFGAYYEHIIPYSAAIVIELLGPKPPAPASEYRLRLVYKRGYLDSEGHYVQFGACTNEPAVRGCPLEDVLAFLSPLFLEPDNFDAECQVETRRNIPYPLLFSRSATPFSCTSHGKTKWYIVCISATCATLAILGVVALLLSIHSLRRRRRRHLQHSLNNTLDYASCKT
;
A
#
# COMPACT_ATOMS: atom_id res chain seq x y z
N MET A 1 30.97 -6.46 -7.49
CA MET A 1 29.92 -6.73 -8.51
C MET A 1 29.27 -5.41 -8.87
N GLN A 2 29.41 -4.95 -10.11
CA GLN A 2 28.69 -3.78 -10.62
C GLN A 2 27.28 -4.24 -10.99
N GLN A 3 26.27 -3.90 -10.19
CA GLN A 3 24.89 -4.10 -10.60
C GLN A 3 24.54 -3.04 -11.65
N LYS A 4 24.42 -3.48 -12.89
CA LYS A 4 23.99 -2.66 -14.01
C LYS A 4 22.46 -2.61 -13.98
N TYR A 5 21.89 -1.56 -13.41
CA TYR A 5 20.45 -1.31 -13.47
C TYR A 5 20.11 -0.48 -14.70
N THR A 6 19.98 -1.14 -15.85
CA THR A 6 19.20 -0.61 -16.96
C THR A 6 17.75 -1.00 -16.68
N SER A 7 17.01 -0.12 -16.01
CA SER A 7 15.60 -0.36 -15.69
C SER A 7 14.73 0.06 -16.86
N THR A 8 13.83 -0.83 -17.28
CA THR A 8 12.84 -0.50 -18.31
C THR A 8 11.88 0.56 -17.78
N SER A 9 11.26 1.33 -18.68
CA SER A 9 10.25 2.33 -18.30
C SER A 9 9.10 1.73 -17.48
N LEU A 10 8.75 0.46 -17.72
CA LEU A 10 7.76 -0.28 -16.94
C LEU A 10 8.20 -0.48 -15.48
N ILE A 11 9.46 -0.87 -15.26
CA ILE A 11 9.99 -1.03 -13.89
C ILE A 11 9.97 0.33 -13.19
N VAL A 12 10.46 1.38 -13.84
CA VAL A 12 10.45 2.73 -13.26
C VAL A 12 9.02 3.18 -12.91
N ARG A 13 8.05 2.95 -13.80
CA ARG A 13 6.62 3.25 -13.56
C ARG A 13 6.07 2.49 -12.35
N LEU A 14 6.36 1.20 -12.21
CA LEU A 14 5.84 0.39 -11.10
C LEU A 14 6.53 0.71 -9.77
N GLU A 15 7.82 1.03 -9.78
CA GLU A 15 8.59 1.28 -8.55
C GLU A 15 8.32 2.68 -7.97
N ILE A 16 8.29 3.71 -8.82
CA ILE A 16 8.19 5.12 -8.36
C ILE A 16 7.02 5.90 -8.98
N GLY A 17 6.18 5.29 -9.82
CA GLY A 17 5.12 6.01 -10.53
C GLY A 17 4.09 6.66 -9.61
N VAL A 18 3.77 6.02 -8.48
CA VAL A 18 2.88 6.60 -7.45
C VAL A 18 3.49 7.84 -6.83
N PHE A 19 4.78 7.81 -6.51
CA PHE A 19 5.49 8.97 -6.00
C PHE A 19 5.50 10.11 -7.03
N LEU A 20 5.74 9.80 -8.31
CA LEU A 20 5.73 10.81 -9.38
C LEU A 20 4.35 11.45 -9.58
N SER A 21 3.26 10.68 -9.49
CA SER A 21 1.89 11.24 -9.51
C SER A 21 1.64 12.18 -8.33
N LEU A 22 2.02 11.79 -7.12
CA LEU A 22 1.88 12.64 -5.93
C LEU A 22 2.74 13.91 -6.03
N LEU A 23 3.95 13.81 -6.57
CA LEU A 23 4.83 14.94 -6.82
C LEU A 23 4.20 15.93 -7.82
N ARG A 24 3.66 15.44 -8.95
CA ARG A 24 2.93 16.25 -9.93
C ARG A 24 1.81 17.03 -9.25
N ASP A 25 0.93 16.33 -8.54
CA ASP A 25 -0.25 16.95 -7.94
C ASP A 25 0.14 17.98 -6.88
N HIS A 26 1.20 17.70 -6.11
CA HIS A 26 1.70 18.65 -5.14
C HIS A 26 2.30 19.91 -5.80
N LEU A 27 3.10 19.76 -6.86
CA LEU A 27 3.64 20.90 -7.62
C LEU A 27 2.52 21.77 -8.19
N LEU A 28 1.48 21.16 -8.78
CA LEU A 28 0.34 21.89 -9.32
C LEU A 28 -0.50 22.57 -8.23
N ALA A 29 -0.61 21.95 -7.05
CA ALA A 29 -1.27 22.58 -5.90
C ALA A 29 -0.51 23.83 -5.44
N ILE A 30 0.83 23.76 -5.37
CA ILE A 30 1.68 24.92 -5.03
C ILE A 30 1.47 26.04 -6.04
N VAL A 31 1.59 25.74 -7.35
CA VAL A 31 1.46 26.72 -8.45
C VAL A 31 0.10 27.42 -8.45
N SER A 32 -0.97 26.66 -8.17
CA SER A 32 -2.34 27.18 -8.09
C SER A 32 -2.65 27.91 -6.78
N GLY A 33 -1.71 27.96 -5.83
CA GLY A 33 -1.94 28.53 -4.50
C GLY A 33 -2.99 27.77 -3.69
N SER A 34 -3.23 26.50 -4.02
CA SER A 34 -4.20 25.65 -3.35
C SER A 34 -3.54 24.74 -2.31
N HIS A 35 -4.35 24.02 -1.54
CA HIS A 35 -3.85 23.05 -0.56
C HIS A 35 -3.79 21.66 -1.17
N PHE A 36 -2.67 20.97 -0.96
CA PHE A 36 -2.55 19.56 -1.33
C PHE A 36 -2.90 18.66 -0.14
N ILE A 37 -3.81 17.72 -0.35
CA ILE A 37 -4.28 16.79 0.69
C ILE A 37 -3.60 15.43 0.45
N LEU A 38 -2.49 15.20 1.14
CA LEU A 38 -1.76 13.93 1.12
C LEU A 38 -2.49 12.94 2.03
N ASN A 39 -3.56 12.31 1.51
CA ASN A 39 -4.50 11.47 2.25
C ASN A 39 -5.35 12.29 3.25
N ARG A 40 -6.58 11.85 3.58
CA ARG A 40 -7.66 12.59 4.29
C ARG A 40 -7.31 13.19 5.68
N ARG A 41 -6.05 13.15 6.09
CA ARG A 41 -5.55 13.61 7.39
C ARG A 41 -4.34 14.54 7.32
N HIS A 42 -3.63 14.63 6.19
CA HIS A 42 -2.47 15.52 6.09
C HIS A 42 -2.69 16.54 4.98
N HIS A 43 -2.85 17.78 5.41
CA HIS A 43 -2.74 18.92 4.52
C HIS A 43 -1.25 19.23 4.42
N LEU A 44 -0.65 18.92 3.28
CA LEU A 44 0.59 19.58 2.92
C LEU A 44 0.17 21.02 2.60
N ALA A 45 0.28 21.89 3.60
CA ALA A 45 0.39 23.33 3.34
C ALA A 45 1.48 23.53 2.28
N VAL A 46 1.50 24.69 1.62
CA VAL A 46 2.59 25.09 0.72
C VAL A 46 3.89 25.12 1.55
N GLN A 47 4.49 23.96 1.76
CA GLN A 47 5.70 23.76 2.53
C GLN A 47 6.83 24.12 1.59
N HIS A 48 7.63 25.11 1.97
CA HIS A 48 8.77 25.53 1.17
C HIS A 48 9.87 24.46 1.07
N LEU A 49 9.80 23.40 1.89
CA LEU A 49 10.74 22.28 1.88
C LEU A 49 10.04 20.97 2.29
N MET A 50 10.29 19.91 1.53
CA MET A 50 9.93 18.54 1.90
C MET A 50 11.16 17.66 1.83
N ALA A 51 11.24 16.68 2.72
CA ALA A 51 12.31 15.70 2.73
C ALA A 51 11.73 14.29 2.80
N TYR A 52 12.25 13.41 1.95
CA TYR A 52 11.90 12.00 1.91
C TYR A 52 13.17 11.20 2.15
N SER A 53 13.10 10.25 3.09
CA SER A 53 14.13 9.23 3.23
C SER A 53 13.84 8.13 2.23
N ALA A 54 14.81 7.79 1.40
CA ALA A 54 14.67 6.82 0.32
C ALA A 54 15.90 5.91 0.25
N HIS A 55 15.79 4.83 -0.52
CA HIS A 55 16.87 3.89 -0.82
C HIS A 55 17.68 4.33 -2.05
N ASP A 56 18.84 3.74 -2.21
CA ASP A 56 19.71 3.89 -3.38
C ASP A 56 18.98 3.50 -4.68
N THR A 57 18.14 2.47 -4.64
CA THR A 57 17.27 2.08 -5.75
C THR A 57 16.28 3.19 -6.13
N ASP A 58 15.67 3.85 -5.15
CA ASP A 58 14.70 4.92 -5.40
C ASP A 58 15.37 6.13 -6.06
N VAL A 59 16.56 6.50 -5.58
CA VAL A 59 17.40 7.55 -6.18
C VAL A 59 17.78 7.18 -7.62
N CYS A 60 18.13 5.92 -7.86
CA CYS A 60 18.41 5.42 -9.21
C CYS A 60 17.18 5.56 -10.12
N TYR A 61 16.00 5.11 -9.68
CA TYR A 61 14.76 5.22 -10.45
C TYR A 61 14.36 6.66 -10.70
N LEU A 62 14.53 7.56 -9.72
CA LEU A 62 14.22 8.98 -9.88
C LEU A 62 15.14 9.64 -10.91
N LEU A 63 16.46 9.42 -10.82
CA LEU A 63 17.40 9.91 -11.84
C LEU A 63 17.06 9.35 -13.22
N ALA A 64 16.67 8.07 -13.32
CA ALA A 64 16.27 7.45 -14.57
C ALA A 64 14.99 8.08 -15.13
N ALA A 65 13.97 8.28 -14.27
CA ALA A 65 12.70 8.92 -14.64
C ALA A 65 12.90 10.35 -15.13
N PHE A 66 13.82 11.11 -14.53
CA PHE A 66 14.15 12.46 -14.98
C PHE A 66 15.10 12.50 -16.18
N GLY A 67 15.54 11.34 -16.69
CA GLY A 67 16.50 11.24 -17.80
C GLY A 67 17.92 11.70 -17.44
N ALA A 68 18.24 11.77 -16.16
CA ALA A 68 19.51 12.27 -15.62
C ALA A 68 20.46 11.15 -15.14
N TYR A 69 20.05 9.89 -15.23
CA TYR A 69 20.86 8.74 -14.81
C TYR A 69 21.90 8.34 -15.86
N TYR A 70 23.14 8.11 -15.43
CA TYR A 70 24.28 7.78 -16.30
C TYR A 70 25.01 6.48 -15.90
N GLU A 71 24.23 5.45 -15.53
CA GLU A 71 24.71 4.08 -15.26
C GLU A 71 25.80 3.95 -14.18
N HIS A 72 25.66 4.68 -13.07
CA HIS A 72 26.58 4.62 -11.93
C HIS A 72 25.92 4.05 -10.67
N ILE A 73 26.73 3.52 -9.76
CA ILE A 73 26.27 3.09 -8.44
C ILE A 73 25.92 4.34 -7.62
N ILE A 74 24.72 4.36 -7.03
CA ILE A 74 24.30 5.45 -6.14
C ILE A 74 25.12 5.36 -4.84
N PRO A 75 25.93 6.37 -4.51
CA PRO A 75 26.76 6.34 -3.31
C PRO A 75 25.93 6.54 -2.04
N TYR A 76 26.45 6.08 -0.90
CA TYR A 76 25.85 6.33 0.40
C TYR A 76 25.70 7.83 0.68
N SER A 77 24.55 8.23 1.24
CA SER A 77 24.18 9.63 1.49
C SER A 77 24.01 10.47 0.21
N ALA A 78 23.68 9.83 -0.91
CA ALA A 78 23.23 10.54 -2.10
C ALA A 78 21.85 11.17 -1.86
N ALA A 79 21.61 12.31 -2.51
CA ALA A 79 20.34 13.00 -2.43
C ALA A 79 19.99 13.64 -3.77
N ILE A 80 18.68 13.70 -4.06
CA ILE A 80 18.13 14.46 -5.16
C ILE A 80 17.35 15.63 -4.55
N VAL A 81 17.61 16.83 -5.03
CA VAL A 81 16.83 18.02 -4.67
C VAL A 81 16.11 18.50 -5.92
N ILE A 82 14.79 18.66 -5.80
CA ILE A 82 13.93 19.20 -6.84
C ILE A 82 13.50 20.58 -6.38
N GLU A 83 13.86 21.60 -7.15
CA GLU A 83 13.56 22.99 -6.82
C GLU A 83 12.51 23.52 -7.79
N LEU A 84 11.40 24.04 -7.25
CA LEU A 84 10.39 24.75 -8.02
C LEU A 84 10.69 26.25 -7.99
N LEU A 85 11.05 26.79 -9.15
CA LEU A 85 11.29 28.21 -9.36
C LEU A 85 10.08 28.85 -10.02
N GLY A 86 9.68 30.02 -9.55
CA GLY A 86 8.63 30.80 -10.18
C GLY A 86 8.25 32.01 -9.34
N PRO A 87 7.27 32.80 -9.79
CA PRO A 87 6.69 33.88 -9.01
C PRO A 87 5.99 33.35 -7.75
N LYS A 88 5.56 34.27 -6.88
CA LYS A 88 4.73 33.91 -5.72
C LYS A 88 3.38 33.35 -6.21
N PRO A 89 2.97 32.13 -5.80
CA PRO A 89 1.66 31.60 -6.17
C PRO A 89 0.49 32.45 -5.64
N PRO A 90 -0.66 32.47 -6.32
CA PRO A 90 -0.94 31.75 -7.57
C PRO A 90 -0.38 32.46 -8.81
N ALA A 91 0.12 31.68 -9.77
CA ALA A 91 0.54 32.19 -11.09
C ALA A 91 0.43 31.10 -12.18
N PRO A 92 0.44 31.44 -13.47
CA PRO A 92 0.39 30.46 -14.55
C PRO A 92 1.53 29.43 -14.46
N ALA A 93 1.23 28.15 -14.71
CA ALA A 93 2.22 27.07 -14.65
C ALA A 93 3.40 27.27 -15.62
N SER A 94 3.16 27.95 -16.75
CA SER A 94 4.17 28.33 -17.74
C SER A 94 5.25 29.27 -17.20
N GLU A 95 5.01 29.97 -16.09
CA GLU A 95 5.99 30.83 -15.43
C GLU A 95 6.90 30.05 -14.45
N TYR A 96 6.63 28.76 -14.23
CA TYR A 96 7.40 27.93 -13.32
C TYR A 96 8.40 27.03 -14.05
N ARG A 97 9.52 26.79 -13.38
CA ARG A 97 10.60 25.92 -13.85
C ARG A 97 11.05 25.01 -12.73
N LEU A 98 11.49 23.79 -13.08
CA LEU A 98 12.11 22.85 -12.17
C LEU A 98 13.62 22.82 -12.38
N ARG A 99 14.38 22.79 -11.27
CA ARG A 99 15.80 22.43 -11.28
C ARG A 99 15.99 21.10 -10.55
N LEU A 100 16.97 20.34 -11.02
CA LEU A 100 17.37 19.07 -10.43
C LEU A 100 18.81 19.19 -9.95
N VAL A 101 19.03 19.02 -8.65
CA VAL A 101 20.36 18.92 -8.06
C VAL A 101 20.59 17.48 -7.63
N TYR A 102 21.73 16.93 -7.99
CA TYR A 102 22.15 15.61 -7.54
C TYR A 102 23.41 15.73 -6.70
N LYS A 103 23.28 15.35 -5.43
CA LYS A 103 24.37 15.25 -4.45
C LYS A 103 24.91 13.83 -4.43
N ARG A 104 26.18 13.65 -4.79
CA ARG A 104 26.84 12.36 -5.01
C ARG A 104 27.49 11.83 -3.74
N GLY A 105 26.67 11.55 -2.74
CA GLY A 105 27.10 10.90 -1.51
C GLY A 105 27.74 11.86 -0.50
N TYR A 106 28.27 11.32 0.59
CA TYR A 106 28.70 12.14 1.74
C TYR A 106 29.89 13.08 1.46
N LEU A 107 30.75 12.75 0.48
CA LEU A 107 31.91 13.57 0.10
C LEU A 107 31.53 14.79 -0.74
N ASP A 108 30.38 14.74 -1.41
CA ASP A 108 29.83 15.86 -2.16
C ASP A 108 28.98 16.71 -1.21
N SER A 109 29.47 17.88 -0.81
CA SER A 109 28.80 18.78 0.13
C SER A 109 27.79 19.72 -0.53
N GLU A 110 27.91 19.97 -1.84
CA GLU A 110 27.12 21.00 -2.54
C GLU A 110 26.08 20.38 -3.48
N GLY A 111 26.41 19.26 -4.11
CA GLY A 111 25.66 18.72 -5.23
C GLY A 111 25.85 19.54 -6.50
N HIS A 112 25.40 18.97 -7.62
CA HIS A 112 25.51 19.61 -8.93
C HIS A 112 24.17 19.62 -9.65
N TYR A 113 23.90 20.71 -10.37
CA TYR A 113 22.76 20.77 -11.28
C TYR A 113 22.93 19.74 -12.40
N VAL A 114 21.91 18.89 -12.56
CA VAL A 114 21.87 17.86 -13.60
C VAL A 114 20.75 18.15 -14.59
N GLN A 115 20.98 17.79 -15.85
CA GLN A 115 20.05 18.08 -16.93
C GLN A 115 18.84 17.14 -16.87
N PHE A 116 17.63 17.69 -16.97
CA PHE A 116 16.43 16.88 -17.26
C PHE A 116 16.49 16.37 -18.70
N GLY A 117 16.06 15.12 -18.92
CA GLY A 117 15.90 14.57 -20.28
C GLY A 117 14.88 15.36 -21.13
N ALA A 118 13.91 16.01 -20.47
CA ALA A 118 12.91 16.86 -21.11
C ALA A 118 13.49 18.12 -21.78
N CYS A 119 14.60 18.64 -21.24
CA CYS A 119 15.21 19.89 -21.70
C CYS A 119 16.69 19.68 -21.90
N THR A 120 17.18 19.56 -23.14
CA THR A 120 18.62 19.38 -23.42
C THR A 120 19.28 20.62 -24.02
N ASN A 121 18.47 21.60 -24.43
CA ASN A 121 18.93 22.79 -25.17
C ASN A 121 19.40 23.93 -24.26
N GLU A 122 19.20 23.84 -22.95
CA GLU A 122 19.55 24.88 -21.98
C GLU A 122 20.39 24.30 -20.84
N PRO A 123 21.34 25.07 -20.25
CA PRO A 123 22.10 24.64 -19.09
C PRO A 123 21.21 24.24 -17.91
N ALA A 124 21.57 23.15 -17.22
CA ALA A 124 20.82 22.59 -16.09
C ALA A 124 20.48 23.62 -14.99
N VAL A 125 21.37 24.59 -14.75
CA VAL A 125 21.18 25.67 -13.76
C VAL A 125 19.98 26.59 -14.07
N ARG A 126 19.58 26.72 -15.35
CA ARG A 126 18.39 27.48 -15.75
C ARG A 126 17.09 26.71 -15.48
N GLY A 127 17.17 25.42 -15.20
CA GLY A 127 16.02 24.53 -15.03
C GLY A 127 15.27 24.26 -16.34
N CYS A 128 14.21 23.48 -16.23
CA CYS A 128 13.32 23.08 -17.32
C CYS A 128 11.90 23.57 -17.01
N PRO A 129 11.11 24.08 -17.98
CA PRO A 129 9.73 24.46 -17.74
C PRO A 129 8.94 23.34 -17.06
N LEU A 130 8.10 23.69 -16.08
CA LEU A 130 7.36 22.70 -15.29
C LEU A 130 6.51 21.80 -16.18
N GLU A 131 5.80 22.38 -17.15
CA GLU A 131 4.92 21.66 -18.08
C GLU A 131 5.69 20.63 -18.93
N ASP A 132 6.89 20.99 -19.40
CA ASP A 132 7.74 20.10 -20.20
C ASP A 132 8.21 18.88 -19.37
N VAL A 133 8.59 19.11 -18.12
CA VAL A 133 8.98 18.02 -17.20
C VAL A 133 7.79 17.11 -16.91
N LEU A 134 6.61 17.67 -16.62
CA LEU A 134 5.41 16.88 -16.34
C LEU A 134 4.95 16.09 -17.58
N ALA A 135 5.06 16.66 -18.77
CA ALA A 135 4.78 15.98 -20.03
C ALA A 135 5.75 14.82 -20.26
N PHE A 136 7.04 15.03 -20.01
CA PHE A 136 8.07 13.99 -20.12
C PHE A 136 7.83 12.82 -19.15
N LEU A 137 7.40 13.10 -17.92
CA LEU A 137 7.11 12.09 -16.89
C LEU A 137 5.75 11.40 -17.08
N SER A 138 4.88 11.92 -17.94
CA SER A 138 3.51 11.42 -18.11
C SER A 138 3.37 9.91 -18.31
N PRO A 139 4.26 9.21 -19.04
CA PRO A 139 4.16 7.75 -19.20
C PRO A 139 4.44 6.97 -17.90
N LEU A 140 5.11 7.60 -16.93
CA LEU A 140 5.54 6.98 -15.68
C LEU A 140 4.55 7.21 -14.53
N PHE A 141 3.59 8.13 -14.68
CA PHE A 141 2.57 8.40 -13.66
C PHE A 141 1.69 7.17 -13.44
N LEU A 142 1.52 6.81 -12.17
CA LEU A 142 0.68 5.72 -11.71
C LEU A 142 -0.16 6.22 -10.55
N GLU A 143 -1.46 6.37 -10.79
CA GLU A 143 -2.36 6.83 -9.73
C GLU A 143 -2.43 5.79 -8.59
N PRO A 144 -2.47 6.23 -7.31
CA PRO A 144 -2.49 5.32 -6.17
C PRO A 144 -3.60 4.25 -6.27
N ASP A 145 -4.77 4.62 -6.77
CA ASP A 145 -5.92 3.73 -6.92
C ASP A 145 -5.69 2.62 -7.97
N ASN A 146 -4.79 2.85 -8.92
CA ASN A 146 -4.47 1.91 -10.00
C ASN A 146 -3.26 1.01 -9.67
N PHE A 147 -2.46 1.37 -8.66
CA PHE A 147 -1.23 0.66 -8.30
C PHE A 147 -1.46 -0.83 -8.07
N ASP A 148 -2.47 -1.17 -7.25
CA ASP A 148 -2.79 -2.56 -6.91
C ASP A 148 -3.18 -3.41 -8.12
N ALA A 149 -3.82 -2.81 -9.13
CA ALA A 149 -4.23 -3.50 -10.35
C ALA A 149 -3.03 -3.76 -11.27
N GLU A 150 -2.13 -2.79 -11.39
CA GLU A 150 -0.92 -2.85 -12.23
C GLU A 150 0.15 -3.79 -11.62
N CYS A 151 0.19 -3.92 -10.30
CA CYS A 151 1.08 -4.85 -9.60
C CYS A 151 0.58 -6.30 -9.57
N GLN A 152 -0.57 -6.61 -10.18
CA GLN A 152 -1.02 -8.01 -10.25
C GLN A 152 -0.17 -8.77 -11.26
N VAL A 153 0.74 -9.59 -10.75
CA VAL A 153 1.33 -10.67 -11.55
C VAL A 153 0.19 -11.61 -11.91
N GLU A 154 -0.16 -11.67 -13.19
CA GLU A 154 -1.08 -12.66 -13.71
C GLU A 154 -0.52 -14.04 -13.31
N THR A 155 -1.11 -14.62 -12.25
CA THR A 155 -0.74 -15.96 -11.79
C THR A 155 -0.95 -16.88 -12.97
N ARG A 156 0.14 -17.27 -13.65
CA ARG A 156 0.11 -18.37 -14.61
C ARG A 156 -0.39 -19.59 -13.83
N ARG A 157 -1.68 -19.86 -13.96
CA ARG A 157 -2.30 -21.12 -13.58
C ARG A 157 -1.55 -22.17 -14.39
N ASN A 158 -0.72 -22.97 -13.72
CA ASN A 158 -0.17 -24.28 -14.12
C ASN A 158 1.27 -24.43 -13.62
N ILE A 159 1.47 -24.50 -12.29
CA ILE A 159 2.58 -25.26 -11.72
C ILE A 159 2.00 -26.12 -10.60
N PRO A 160 2.03 -27.47 -10.70
CA PRO A 160 1.65 -28.34 -9.59
C PRO A 160 2.66 -28.18 -8.46
N TYR A 161 2.19 -27.88 -7.25
CA TYR A 161 3.03 -27.78 -6.07
C TYR A 161 3.61 -29.14 -5.67
N PRO A 162 4.93 -29.21 -5.39
CA PRO A 162 5.36 -29.12 -3.99
C PRO A 162 6.73 -28.42 -3.80
N LEU A 163 6.89 -27.15 -4.20
CA LEU A 163 8.13 -26.38 -3.96
C LEU A 163 7.89 -24.93 -3.47
N LEU A 164 6.81 -24.68 -2.74
CA LEU A 164 6.49 -23.33 -2.23
C LEU A 164 7.09 -23.04 -0.83
N PHE A 165 8.21 -23.68 -0.47
CA PHE A 165 8.83 -23.53 0.85
C PHE A 165 10.23 -22.92 0.78
N SER A 166 10.40 -21.85 0.01
CA SER A 166 11.57 -20.96 0.11
C SER A 166 11.40 -19.72 -0.75
N ARG A 167 10.43 -18.86 -0.43
CA ARG A 167 10.52 -17.45 -0.83
C ARG A 167 10.46 -16.59 0.42
N SER A 168 11.64 -16.09 0.79
CA SER A 168 11.83 -15.03 1.77
C SER A 168 10.84 -13.91 1.51
N ALA A 169 10.16 -13.47 2.57
CA ALA A 169 9.36 -12.26 2.55
C ALA A 169 10.27 -11.09 2.18
N THR A 170 10.11 -10.56 0.97
CA THR A 170 10.49 -9.17 0.70
C THR A 170 9.45 -8.27 1.38
N PRO A 171 9.83 -7.06 1.81
CA PRO A 171 8.95 -6.17 2.58
C PRO A 171 7.72 -5.67 1.80
N PHE A 172 7.63 -5.94 0.50
CA PHE A 172 6.48 -5.64 -0.35
C PHE A 172 5.62 -6.89 -0.61
N SER A 173 5.36 -7.67 0.43
CA SER A 173 4.34 -8.71 0.35
C SER A 173 2.97 -8.04 0.32
N CYS A 174 2.44 -7.85 -0.89
CA CYS A 174 1.07 -7.43 -1.16
C CYS A 174 0.09 -8.44 -0.54
N THR A 175 -0.23 -8.26 0.75
CA THR A 175 -1.35 -8.96 1.35
C THR A 175 -2.61 -8.32 0.81
N SER A 176 -3.18 -8.95 -0.23
CA SER A 176 -4.50 -8.63 -0.78
C SER A 176 -5.51 -8.39 0.34
N HIS A 177 -5.88 -7.13 0.52
CA HIS A 177 -6.86 -6.66 1.49
C HIS A 177 -8.31 -7.12 1.14
N GLY A 178 -8.47 -7.88 0.04
CA GLY A 178 -9.73 -8.49 -0.38
C GLY A 178 -10.04 -9.84 0.29
N LYS A 179 -9.03 -10.56 0.81
CA LYS A 179 -9.25 -11.87 1.45
C LYS A 179 -9.70 -11.77 2.91
N THR A 180 -9.46 -10.63 3.56
CA THR A 180 -9.79 -10.39 4.98
C THR A 180 -11.30 -10.31 5.22
N LYS A 181 -12.06 -9.74 4.26
CA LYS A 181 -13.53 -9.63 4.41
C LYS A 181 -14.24 -10.97 4.31
N TRP A 182 -13.85 -11.82 3.37
CA TRP A 182 -14.40 -13.18 3.24
C TRP A 182 -14.05 -14.06 4.45
N TYR A 183 -12.83 -13.94 4.96
CA TYR A 183 -12.39 -14.71 6.13
C TYR A 183 -13.18 -14.35 7.39
N ILE A 184 -13.46 -13.05 7.63
CA ILE A 184 -14.26 -12.59 8.77
C ILE A 184 -15.72 -13.07 8.65
N VAL A 185 -16.30 -13.02 7.45
CA VAL A 185 -17.67 -13.50 7.21
C VAL A 185 -17.77 -15.00 7.47
N CYS A 186 -16.81 -15.80 6.99
CA CYS A 186 -16.79 -17.25 7.23
C CYS A 186 -16.65 -17.60 8.72
N ILE A 187 -15.81 -16.89 9.47
CA ILE A 187 -15.65 -17.12 10.92
C ILE A 187 -16.91 -16.75 11.70
N SER A 188 -17.58 -15.65 11.34
CA SER A 188 -18.84 -15.28 12.01
C SER A 188 -19.95 -16.31 11.76
N ALA A 189 -20.01 -16.88 10.55
CA ALA A 189 -21.01 -17.88 10.20
C ALA A 189 -20.77 -19.20 10.94
N THR A 190 -19.51 -19.65 11.07
CA THR A 190 -19.18 -20.87 11.82
C THR A 190 -19.37 -20.71 13.33
N CYS A 191 -19.08 -19.54 13.89
CA CYS A 191 -19.35 -19.27 15.30
C CYS A 191 -20.86 -19.26 15.59
N ALA A 192 -21.66 -18.68 14.70
CA ALA A 192 -23.12 -18.65 14.85
C ALA A 192 -23.73 -20.06 14.79
N THR A 193 -23.28 -20.93 13.87
CA THR A 193 -23.79 -22.30 13.77
C THR A 193 -23.41 -23.15 14.98
N LEU A 194 -22.18 -23.02 15.49
CA LEU A 194 -21.75 -23.72 16.70
C LEU A 194 -22.54 -23.28 17.94
N ALA A 195 -22.84 -21.98 18.06
CA ALA A 195 -23.68 -21.48 19.15
C ALA A 195 -25.10 -22.05 19.12
N ILE A 196 -25.72 -22.11 17.93
CA ILE A 196 -27.06 -22.69 17.74
C ILE A 196 -27.06 -24.18 18.10
N LEU A 197 -26.06 -24.94 17.63
CA LEU A 197 -25.94 -26.37 17.96
C LEU A 197 -25.75 -26.59 19.47
N GLY A 198 -24.99 -25.74 20.15
CA GLY A 198 -24.83 -25.77 21.60
C GLY A 198 -26.15 -25.56 22.36
N VAL A 199 -26.96 -24.58 21.93
CA VAL A 199 -28.28 -24.33 22.53
C VAL A 199 -29.23 -25.50 22.32
N VAL A 200 -29.28 -26.08 21.11
CA VAL A 200 -30.12 -27.25 20.82
C VAL A 200 -29.71 -28.46 21.67
N ALA A 201 -28.42 -28.73 21.80
CA ALA A 201 -27.92 -29.82 22.64
C ALA A 201 -28.29 -29.61 24.12
N LEU A 202 -28.24 -28.38 24.62
CA LEU A 202 -28.66 -28.02 25.98
C LEU A 202 -30.16 -28.28 26.18
N LEU A 203 -30.99 -27.84 25.23
CA LEU A 203 -32.44 -28.03 25.29
C LEU A 203 -32.82 -29.52 25.27
N LEU A 204 -32.16 -30.32 24.42
CA LEU A 204 -32.35 -31.77 24.39
C LEU A 204 -31.91 -32.44 25.71
N SER A 205 -30.80 -31.99 26.29
CA SER A 205 -30.32 -32.49 27.59
C SER A 205 -31.31 -32.17 28.71
N ILE A 206 -31.82 -30.95 28.77
CA ILE A 206 -32.86 -30.53 29.72
C ILE A 206 -34.14 -31.35 29.52
N HIS A 207 -34.54 -31.59 28.27
CA HIS A 207 -35.72 -32.39 27.96
C HIS A 207 -35.54 -33.86 28.41
N SER A 208 -34.35 -34.43 28.19
CA SER A 208 -34.03 -35.79 28.64
C SER A 208 -34.03 -35.92 30.18
N LEU A 209 -33.52 -34.91 30.88
CA LEU A 209 -33.53 -34.83 32.35
C LEU A 209 -34.96 -34.69 32.89
N ARG A 210 -35.79 -33.84 32.28
CA ARG A 210 -37.22 -33.74 32.62
C ARG A 210 -37.95 -35.07 32.39
N ARG A 211 -37.65 -35.78 31.31
CA ARG A 211 -38.24 -37.09 31.00
C ARG A 211 -37.78 -38.18 31.97
N ARG A 212 -36.53 -38.16 32.45
CA ARG A 212 -36.05 -39.06 33.52
C ARG A 212 -36.71 -38.73 34.86
N ARG A 213 -36.83 -37.46 35.22
CA ARG A 213 -37.48 -37.03 36.47
C ARG A 213 -38.95 -37.44 36.53
N ARG A 214 -39.69 -37.33 35.43
CA ARG A 214 -41.09 -37.82 35.33
C ARG A 214 -41.19 -39.34 35.53
N ARG A 215 -40.26 -40.13 34.98
CA ARG A 215 -40.22 -41.59 35.18
C ARG A 215 -39.95 -41.99 36.63
N HIS A 216 -39.04 -41.28 37.32
CA HIS A 216 -38.81 -41.51 38.75
C HIS A 216 -40.03 -41.13 39.61
N LEU A 217 -40.72 -40.04 39.30
CA LEU A 217 -41.95 -39.64 40.01
C LEU A 217 -43.08 -40.67 39.83
N GLN A 218 -43.26 -41.24 38.64
CA GLN A 218 -44.24 -42.33 38.41
C GLN A 218 -43.89 -43.61 39.17
N HIS A 219 -42.61 -43.99 39.24
CA HIS A 219 -42.20 -45.14 40.04
C HIS A 219 -42.41 -44.93 41.54
N SER A 220 -42.16 -43.71 42.04
CA SER A 220 -42.43 -43.36 43.45
C SER A 220 -43.92 -43.38 43.77
N LEU A 221 -44.79 -42.94 42.84
CA LEU A 221 -46.25 -42.95 43.00
C LEU A 221 -46.82 -44.38 43.00
N ASN A 222 -46.33 -45.26 42.14
CA ASN A 222 -46.74 -46.66 42.12
C ASN A 222 -46.34 -47.38 43.41
N ASN A 223 -45.12 -47.14 43.92
CA ASN A 223 -44.67 -47.74 45.18
C ASN A 223 -45.47 -47.23 46.41
N THR A 224 -46.00 -46.01 46.38
CA THR A 224 -46.89 -45.51 47.45
C THR A 224 -48.32 -46.05 47.36
N LEU A 225 -48.80 -46.44 46.17
CA LEU A 225 -50.11 -47.08 46.00
C LEU A 225 -50.10 -48.55 46.47
N ASP A 226 -48.99 -49.26 46.31
CA ASP A 226 -48.84 -50.62 46.84
C ASP A 226 -48.83 -50.68 48.39
N TYR A 227 -48.35 -49.63 49.06
CA TYR A 227 -48.44 -49.51 50.53
C TYR A 227 -49.84 -49.14 51.04
N ALA A 228 -50.72 -48.60 50.18
CA ALA A 228 -52.10 -48.26 50.55
C ALA A 228 -53.08 -49.44 50.36
N SER A 229 -52.70 -50.49 49.64
CA SER A 229 -53.55 -51.68 49.41
C SER A 229 -53.42 -52.77 50.48
N CYS A 230 -52.66 -52.54 51.56
CA CYS A 230 -52.47 -53.49 52.67
C CYS A 230 -53.04 -52.97 54.01
N LYS A 231 -54.06 -52.10 53.96
CA LYS A 231 -54.89 -51.70 55.11
C LYS A 231 -56.34 -51.48 54.67
N THR A 232 -57.07 -52.58 54.50
CA THR A 232 -58.50 -52.75 54.85
C THR A 232 -58.88 -54.20 54.58
#